data_AF-A0A955TML9-F1
#
_entry.id   AF-A0A955TML9-F1
#
_cell.length_a   1.000
_cell.length_b   1.000
_cell.length_c   1.000
_cell.angle_alpha   90.00
_cell.angle_beta   90.00
_cell.angle_gamma   90.00
#
_symmetry.space_group_name_H-M   'P 1'
#
loop_
_entity.id
_entity.type
_entity.pdbx_description
1 polymer ?
#
loop_
_entity_poly.entity_id
_entity_poly.type
_entity_poly.pdbx_seq_one_letter_code
_entity_poly.pdbx_strand_id
1 'polypeptide(L)'
;MALDDATAPGWDRTRAHLLASIKGWLDPHEQGSLTLPMGDEDWLLEVSANGTLVCMAGYDLEDMRSILCDGTTEDLGSDELAKQAKFYLQQTISKHRQRLLSEGFTERIEMNEDYVAAHFSR
;
A
#
# COMPACT_ATOMS: atom_id res chain seq x y z
N MET A 1 -21.09 3.07 -7.70
CA MET A 1 -21.84 3.61 -6.54
C MET A 1 -20.81 4.35 -5.71
N ALA A 2 -20.65 5.66 -5.94
CA ALA A 2 -19.67 6.45 -5.21
C ALA A 2 -20.19 6.61 -3.78
N LEU A 3 -19.46 6.08 -2.80
CA LEU A 3 -19.65 6.46 -1.41
C LEU A 3 -19.30 7.95 -1.34
N ASP A 4 -20.24 8.78 -0.89
CA ASP A 4 -19.98 10.18 -0.57
C ASP A 4 -18.86 10.23 0.46
N ASP A 5 -17.65 10.50 -0.03
CA ASP A 5 -16.44 10.55 0.78
C ASP A 5 -16.37 11.95 1.41
N ALA A 6 -17.21 12.14 2.43
CA ALA A 6 -17.34 13.43 3.09
C ALA A 6 -15.97 13.83 3.64
N THR A 7 -15.38 14.88 3.05
CA THR A 7 -14.12 15.45 3.50
C THR A 7 -14.23 15.82 4.97
N ALA A 8 -13.32 15.27 5.77
CA ALA A 8 -13.27 15.51 7.20
C ALA A 8 -13.05 17.01 7.47
N PRO A 9 -13.72 17.58 8.48
CA PRO A 9 -13.48 18.96 8.88
C PRO A 9 -11.99 19.19 9.19
N GLY A 10 -11.37 20.15 8.52
CA GLY A 10 -9.96 20.49 8.73
C GLY A 10 -8.96 19.68 7.90
N TRP A 11 -9.41 18.94 6.89
CA TRP A 11 -8.51 18.28 5.93
C TRP A 11 -7.52 19.26 5.31
N ASP A 12 -7.96 20.40 4.78
CA ASP A 12 -7.05 21.38 4.14
C ASP A 12 -5.90 21.80 5.05
N ARG A 13 -6.20 22.03 6.34
CA ARG A 13 -5.20 22.38 7.35
C ARG A 13 -4.25 21.21 7.62
N THR A 14 -4.80 20.00 7.73
CA THR A 14 -4.02 18.78 7.98
C THR A 14 -3.11 18.47 6.79
N ARG A 15 -3.65 18.48 5.57
CA ARG A 15 -2.93 18.34 4.30
C ARG A 15 -1.80 19.35 4.19
N ALA A 16 -2.07 20.64 4.40
CA ALA A 16 -1.04 21.68 4.38
C ALA A 16 0.06 21.43 5.43
N HIS A 17 -0.32 21.00 6.63
CA HIS A 17 0.64 20.67 7.69
C HIS A 17 1.52 19.46 7.32
N LEU A 18 0.93 18.39 6.78
CA LEU A 18 1.64 17.19 6.35
C LEU A 18 2.66 17.51 5.25
N LEU A 19 2.24 18.23 4.21
CA LEU A 19 3.09 18.66 3.09
C LEU A 19 4.25 19.57 3.56
N ALA A 20 4.01 20.43 4.56
CA ALA A 20 5.05 21.30 5.09
C ALA A 20 6.03 20.60 6.04
N SER A 21 5.56 19.59 6.79
CA SER A 21 6.32 19.00 7.89
C SER A 21 7.11 17.76 7.50
N ILE A 22 6.67 17.03 6.47
CA ILE A 22 7.28 15.78 6.03
C ILE A 22 7.55 15.89 4.53
N LYS A 23 8.80 15.63 4.12
CA LYS A 23 9.16 15.59 2.70
C LYS A 23 8.80 14.22 2.11
N GLY A 24 8.38 14.20 0.84
CA GLY A 24 8.14 12.96 0.10
C GLY A 24 6.66 12.61 -0.11
N TRP A 25 5.73 13.40 0.42
CA TRP A 25 4.32 13.25 0.08
C TRP A 25 4.08 13.45 -1.41
N LEU A 26 3.33 12.51 -1.99
CA LEU A 26 2.76 12.53 -3.31
C LEU A 26 1.28 12.89 -3.17
N ASP A 27 0.73 13.64 -4.13
CA ASP A 27 -0.69 13.99 -4.20
C ASP A 27 -1.26 13.52 -5.54
N PRO A 28 -1.54 12.22 -5.69
CA PRO A 28 -1.91 11.63 -6.98
C PRO A 28 -3.33 12.01 -7.44
N HIS A 29 -4.20 12.42 -6.52
CA HIS A 29 -5.62 12.66 -6.80
C HIS A 29 -6.04 14.13 -6.62
N GLU A 30 -5.07 15.04 -6.47
CA GLU A 30 -5.27 16.48 -6.25
C GLU A 30 -6.40 16.76 -5.25
N GLN A 31 -6.07 16.74 -3.95
CA GLN A 31 -6.95 17.09 -2.81
C GLN A 31 -7.73 15.92 -2.17
N GLY A 32 -7.72 14.73 -2.74
CA GLY A 32 -8.45 13.56 -2.20
C GLY A 32 -7.66 12.73 -1.17
N SER A 33 -6.37 12.52 -1.41
CA SER A 33 -5.49 11.76 -0.53
C SER A 33 -4.04 12.19 -0.71
N LEU A 34 -3.23 11.94 0.32
CA LEU A 34 -1.78 12.06 0.24
C LEU A 34 -1.16 10.68 0.43
N THR A 35 -0.14 10.37 -0.36
CA THR A 35 0.60 9.11 -0.28
C THR A 35 2.06 9.37 0.05
N LEU A 36 2.63 8.64 1.00
CA LEU A 36 4.02 8.75 1.41
C LEU A 36 4.70 7.39 1.27
N PRO A 37 5.70 7.25 0.39
CA PRO A 37 6.60 6.12 0.42
C PRO A 37 7.38 6.09 1.73
N MET A 38 7.32 4.96 2.41
CA MET A 38 8.03 4.76 3.67
C MET A 38 9.47 4.33 3.39
N GLY A 39 10.37 4.56 4.35
CA GLY A 39 11.78 4.16 4.21
C GLY A 39 12.02 2.64 4.26
N ASP A 40 10.99 1.85 4.55
CA ASP A 40 10.99 0.40 4.38
C ASP A 40 10.40 0.17 2.98
N GLU A 41 11.24 -0.23 2.02
CA GLU A 41 11.08 -0.03 0.57
C GLU A 41 9.74 -0.54 -0.03
N ASP A 42 9.04 -1.41 0.69
CA ASP A 42 7.79 -2.02 0.27
C ASP A 42 6.53 -1.37 0.86
N TRP A 43 6.65 -0.34 1.70
CA TRP A 43 5.52 0.26 2.41
C TRP A 43 5.15 1.66 1.90
N LEU A 44 3.84 1.88 1.77
CA LEU A 44 3.22 3.16 1.50
C LEU A 44 2.27 3.53 2.64
N LEU A 45 2.21 4.82 2.98
CA LEU A 45 1.19 5.38 3.85
C LEU A 45 0.28 6.27 3.02
N GLU A 46 -1.02 5.99 3.02
CA GLU A 46 -2.05 6.86 2.47
C GLU A 46 -2.85 7.52 3.60
N VAL A 47 -3.11 8.81 3.44
CA VAL A 47 -3.99 9.60 4.30
C VAL A 47 -5.05 10.24 3.41
N SER A 48 -6.31 9.87 3.62
CA SER A 48 -7.42 10.33 2.80
C SER A 48 -8.19 11.47 3.46
N ALA A 49 -8.83 12.29 2.64
CA ALA A 49 -9.57 13.47 3.07
C ALA A 49 -10.71 13.15 4.05
N ASN A 50 -11.26 11.95 3.99
CA ASN A 50 -12.29 11.44 4.89
C ASN A 50 -11.77 11.02 6.29
N GLY A 51 -10.45 11.13 6.52
CA GLY A 51 -9.80 10.73 7.78
C GLY A 51 -9.31 9.28 7.81
N THR A 52 -9.47 8.52 6.72
CA THR A 52 -8.97 7.15 6.61
C THR A 52 -7.44 7.15 6.53
N LEU A 53 -6.84 6.23 7.28
CA LEU A 53 -5.40 5.93 7.20
C LEU A 53 -5.22 4.54 6.62
N VAL A 54 -4.41 4.41 5.57
CA VAL A 54 -4.08 3.11 4.98
C VAL A 54 -2.56 2.92 4.95
N CYS A 55 -2.07 1.90 5.66
CA CYS A 55 -0.71 1.40 5.48
C CYS A 55 -0.77 0.25 4.47
N MET A 56 -0.06 0.38 3.36
CA MET A 56 -0.07 -0.60 2.27
C MET A 56 1.32 -1.17 2.07
N ALA A 57 1.39 -2.47 1.82
CA ALA A 57 2.57 -3.11 1.26
C ALA A 57 2.14 -3.99 0.10
N GLY A 58 2.93 -4.05 -0.97
CA GLY A 58 2.54 -4.80 -2.15
C GLY A 58 3.65 -4.98 -3.16
N TYR A 59 3.42 -5.89 -4.08
CA TYR A 59 4.33 -6.23 -5.15
C TYR A 59 3.58 -6.22 -6.49
N ASP A 60 4.19 -5.55 -7.47
CA ASP A 60 3.81 -5.65 -8.86
C ASP A 60 4.26 -7.02 -9.41
N LEU A 61 3.37 -7.72 -10.11
CA LEU A 61 3.67 -9.06 -10.61
C LEU A 61 4.66 -9.03 -11.78
N GLU A 62 4.69 -7.97 -12.60
CA GLU A 62 5.69 -7.81 -13.65
C GLU A 62 7.08 -7.61 -13.05
N ASP A 63 7.20 -6.76 -12.03
CA ASP A 63 8.46 -6.58 -11.29
C ASP A 63 8.91 -7.88 -10.62
N MET A 64 7.98 -8.60 -9.97
CA MET A 64 8.28 -9.90 -9.37
C MET A 64 8.71 -10.94 -10.41
N ARG A 65 8.11 -10.92 -11.61
CA ARG A 65 8.52 -11.80 -12.71
C ARG A 65 9.95 -11.49 -13.12
N SER A 66 10.27 -10.22 -13.29
CA SER A 66 11.63 -9.77 -13.60
C SER A 66 12.60 -10.27 -12.53
N ILE A 67 12.33 -10.00 -11.25
CA ILE A 67 13.21 -10.38 -10.14
C ILE A 67 13.40 -11.91 -10.03
N LEU A 68 12.33 -12.69 -10.20
CA LEU A 68 12.35 -14.14 -9.98
C LEU A 68 12.82 -14.93 -11.20
N CYS A 69 12.69 -14.38 -12.41
CA CYS A 69 12.98 -15.07 -13.66
C CYS A 69 14.23 -14.54 -14.38
N ASP A 70 14.87 -13.45 -13.91
CA ASP A 70 16.07 -12.90 -14.55
C ASP A 70 17.24 -13.92 -14.47
N GLY A 71 17.49 -14.58 -15.60
CA GLY A 71 18.55 -15.57 -15.77
C GLY A 71 18.13 -17.05 -15.76
N THR A 72 16.86 -17.39 -15.59
CA THR A 72 16.38 -18.79 -15.60
C THR A 72 15.57 -19.13 -16.85
N THR A 73 15.79 -20.31 -17.43
CA THR A 73 15.05 -20.80 -18.60
C THR A 73 13.59 -21.20 -18.30
N GLU A 74 13.21 -21.28 -17.03
CA GLU A 74 11.83 -21.53 -16.60
C GLU A 74 11.17 -20.19 -16.28
N ASP A 75 10.25 -19.78 -17.16
CA ASP A 75 9.30 -18.69 -16.88
C ASP A 75 8.25 -19.21 -15.89
N LEU A 76 8.05 -18.50 -14.79
CA LEU A 76 7.00 -18.83 -13.84
C LEU A 76 5.64 -18.56 -14.47
N GLY A 77 4.76 -19.56 -14.51
CA GLY A 77 3.36 -19.35 -14.84
C GLY A 77 2.70 -18.37 -13.86
N SER A 78 1.69 -17.62 -14.30
CA SER A 78 1.04 -16.56 -13.51
C SER A 78 0.56 -17.01 -12.12
N ASP A 79 0.04 -18.24 -12.02
CA ASP A 79 -0.40 -18.80 -10.73
C ASP A 79 0.75 -19.01 -9.74
N GLU A 80 1.92 -19.45 -10.24
CA GLU A 80 3.08 -19.69 -9.38
C GLU A 80 3.72 -18.36 -8.98
N LEU A 81 3.80 -17.42 -9.90
CA LEU A 81 4.25 -16.06 -9.64
C LEU A 81 3.40 -15.38 -8.55
N ALA A 82 2.07 -15.47 -8.65
CA ALA A 82 1.16 -14.92 -7.64
C ALA A 82 1.35 -15.56 -6.25
N LYS A 83 1.61 -16.88 -6.19
CA LYS A 83 1.93 -17.56 -4.91
C LYS A 83 3.23 -17.05 -4.31
N GLN A 84 4.27 -16.89 -5.13
CA GLN A 84 5.56 -16.36 -4.67
C GLN A 84 5.40 -14.92 -4.17
N ALA A 85 4.78 -14.04 -4.95
CA ALA A 85 4.49 -12.66 -4.55
C ALA A 85 3.71 -12.60 -3.23
N LYS A 86 2.69 -13.44 -3.06
CA LYS A 86 1.95 -13.55 -1.80
C LYS A 86 2.82 -14.03 -0.64
N PHE A 87 3.75 -14.96 -0.87
CA PHE A 87 4.67 -15.43 0.16
C PHE A 87 5.61 -14.31 0.62
N TYR A 88 6.22 -13.56 -0.31
CA TYR A 88 7.03 -12.39 0.02
C TYR A 88 6.22 -11.34 0.77
N LEU A 89 4.99 -11.05 0.33
CA LEU A 89 4.10 -10.13 1.02
C LEU A 89 3.85 -10.53 2.48
N GLN A 90 3.63 -11.82 2.75
CA GLN A 90 3.46 -12.29 4.14
C GLN A 90 4.71 -12.05 4.99
N GLN A 91 5.91 -12.19 4.42
CA GLN A 91 7.16 -11.89 5.12
C GLN A 91 7.27 -10.39 5.42
N THR A 92 7.03 -9.54 4.41
CA THR A 92 7.09 -8.08 4.51
C THR A 92 6.14 -7.55 5.57
N ILE A 93 4.89 -8.03 5.60
CA ILE A 93 3.91 -7.56 6.58
C ILE A 93 4.18 -8.10 7.98
N SER A 94 4.83 -9.26 8.13
CA SER A 94 5.02 -9.91 9.43
C SER A 94 5.68 -9.01 10.48
N LYS A 95 6.57 -8.12 10.05
CA LYS A 95 7.31 -7.16 10.88
C LYS A 95 6.41 -6.16 11.60
N HIS A 96 5.32 -5.74 10.97
CA HIS A 96 4.46 -4.65 11.45
C HIS A 96 3.01 -5.08 11.72
N ARG A 97 2.58 -6.23 11.19
CA ARG A 97 1.20 -6.73 11.26
C ARG A 97 0.63 -6.73 12.67
N GLN A 98 1.32 -7.33 13.64
CA GLN A 98 0.83 -7.42 15.02
C GLN A 98 0.63 -6.02 15.64
N ARG A 99 1.55 -5.09 15.37
CA ARG A 99 1.45 -3.72 15.86
C ARG A 99 0.26 -3.00 15.22
N LEU A 100 0.12 -3.04 13.90
CA LEU A 100 -0.99 -2.40 13.19
C LEU A 100 -2.35 -2.91 13.67
N LEU A 101 -2.50 -4.23 13.82
CA LEU A 101 -3.73 -4.83 14.35
C LEU A 101 -4.01 -4.36 15.79
N SER A 102 -2.98 -4.24 16.64
CA SER A 102 -3.14 -3.73 18.01
C SER A 102 -3.51 -2.24 18.09
N GLU A 103 -3.16 -1.46 17.06
CA GLU A 103 -3.50 -0.04 16.92
C GLU A 103 -4.88 0.19 16.25
N GLY A 104 -5.65 -0.89 16.05
CA GLY A 104 -7.04 -0.84 15.57
C GLY A 104 -7.20 -0.89 14.05
N PHE A 105 -6.14 -1.18 13.30
CA PHE A 105 -6.25 -1.38 11.86
C PHE A 105 -6.92 -2.72 11.52
N THR A 106 -7.67 -2.74 10.43
CA THR A 106 -8.19 -3.97 9.82
C THR A 106 -7.33 -4.34 8.61
N GLU A 107 -6.96 -5.61 8.50
CA GLU A 107 -6.18 -6.14 7.39
C GLU A 107 -7.08 -6.66 6.27
N ARG A 108 -6.76 -6.31 5.03
CA ARG A 108 -7.34 -6.87 3.81
C ARG A 108 -6.23 -7.17 2.81
N ILE A 109 -6.19 -8.39 2.29
CA ILE A 109 -5.29 -8.75 1.19
C ILE A 109 -6.07 -8.65 -0.12
N GLU A 110 -5.51 -7.94 -1.09
CA GLU A 110 -6.01 -7.80 -2.45
C GLU A 110 -5.01 -8.45 -3.41
N MET A 111 -5.54 -9.17 -4.40
CA MET A 111 -4.75 -9.90 -5.39
C MET A 111 -5.52 -9.93 -6.71
N ASN A 112 -4.87 -9.51 -7.78
CA ASN A 112 -5.39 -9.58 -9.14
C ASN A 112 -4.26 -10.01 -10.10
N GLU A 113 -4.46 -9.80 -11.40
CA GLU A 113 -3.51 -10.20 -12.44
C GLU A 113 -2.28 -9.29 -12.50
N ASP A 114 -2.34 -8.11 -11.89
CA ASP A 114 -1.31 -7.08 -11.94
C ASP A 114 -0.47 -7.03 -10.64
N TYR A 115 -1.09 -7.23 -9.48
CA TYR A 115 -0.41 -7.08 -8.19
C TYR A 115 -0.95 -7.96 -7.06
N VAL A 116 -0.17 -8.05 -5.99
CA VAL A 116 -0.59 -8.56 -4.68
C VAL A 116 -0.28 -7.52 -3.61
N ALA A 117 -1.27 -7.10 -2.83
CA ALA A 117 -1.10 -6.09 -1.80
C ALA A 117 -1.84 -6.41 -0.50
N ALA A 118 -1.30 -5.97 0.62
CA ALA A 118 -1.94 -5.97 1.92
C ALA A 118 -2.25 -4.52 2.31
N HIS A 119 -3.51 -4.28 2.65
CA HIS A 119 -4.02 -3.00 3.13
C HIS A 119 -4.35 -3.13 4.61
N PHE A 120 -3.78 -2.24 5.41
CA PHE A 120 -4.17 -2.03 6.79
C PHE A 120 -4.88 -0.69 6.87
N SER A 121 -6.20 -0.69 7.06
CA SER A 121 -7.02 0.52 7.10
C SER A 121 -7.68 0.76 8.45
N ARG A 122 -7.83 2.03 8.85
CA ARG A 122 -8.69 2.46 9.96
C ARG A 122 -9.29 3.84 9.73
#